data_AF-A0A2V9M0Z7-F1
#
_entry.id   AF-A0A2V9M0Z7-F1
#
_cell.length_a   1.000
_cell.length_b   1.000
_cell.length_c   1.000
_cell.angle_alpha   90.00
_cell.angle_beta   90.00
_cell.angle_gamma   90.00
#
_symmetry.space_group_name_H-M   'P 1'
#
loop_
_entity.id
_entity.type
_entity.pdbx_description
1 polymer ?
#
loop_
_entity_poly.entity_id
_entity_poly.type
_entity_poly.pdbx_seq_one_letter_code
_entity_poly.pdbx_strand_id
1 'polypeptide(L)'
;TLIAERPLIRAAEAGAAFATPTIVHFGAALLLSALLRAPWQTITIAAALWGLMGFSGVAYAVIVARRMRKQAVYQPQFEDWLFHVVLPLAAYAILALSPFAAPSRPRESLFGVGAAALLLLFVGIHNAWDGVYYHVFVNKGDADLERRRDGTSGKKTP
;
A
#
# COMPACT_ATOMS: atom_id res chain seq x y z
N THR A 1 -37.55 -9.23 7.21
CA THR A 1 -36.70 -8.01 7.23
C THR A 1 -35.26 -8.42 7.07
N LEU A 2 -34.73 -8.37 5.84
CA LEU A 2 -33.40 -8.92 5.49
C LEU A 2 -32.78 -8.20 4.28
N ILE A 3 -32.93 -6.87 4.20
CA ILE A 3 -32.44 -6.04 3.07
C ILE A 3 -31.59 -4.83 3.52
N ALA A 4 -31.43 -4.55 4.82
CA ALA A 4 -30.81 -3.29 5.26
C ALA A 4 -29.29 -3.31 5.54
N GLU A 5 -28.58 -4.45 5.49
CA GLU A 5 -27.21 -4.53 6.03
C GLU A 5 -26.05 -4.63 5.01
N ARG A 6 -26.30 -4.65 3.69
CA ARG A 6 -25.27 -5.01 2.70
C ARG A 6 -24.49 -3.93 1.91
N PRO A 7 -24.66 -2.61 2.09
CA PRO A 7 -23.74 -1.63 1.50
C PRO A 7 -22.47 -1.42 2.35
N LEU A 8 -22.63 -1.30 3.68
CA LEU A 8 -21.56 -0.94 4.62
C LEU A 8 -20.47 -2.00 4.73
N ILE A 9 -20.83 -3.29 4.73
CA ILE A 9 -19.88 -4.40 4.89
C ILE A 9 -18.98 -4.54 3.65
N ARG A 10 -19.52 -4.39 2.43
CA ARG A 10 -18.71 -4.45 1.20
C ARG A 10 -17.79 -3.24 1.04
N ALA A 11 -18.24 -2.05 1.43
CA ALA A 11 -17.39 -0.86 1.44
C ALA A 11 -16.25 -0.97 2.47
N ALA A 12 -16.53 -1.56 3.64
CA ALA A 12 -15.53 -1.83 4.66
C ALA A 12 -14.55 -2.96 4.28
N GLU A 13 -15.01 -4.05 3.65
CA GLU A 13 -14.16 -5.14 3.14
C GLU A 13 -13.27 -4.69 1.98
N ALA A 14 -13.80 -3.88 1.05
CA ALA A 14 -13.00 -3.25 0.00
C ALA A 14 -11.96 -2.31 0.61
N GLY A 15 -12.37 -1.43 1.54
CA GLY A 15 -11.46 -0.54 2.27
C GLY A 15 -10.37 -1.27 3.05
N ALA A 16 -10.67 -2.40 3.70
CA ALA A 16 -9.69 -3.20 4.42
C ALA A 16 -8.67 -3.88 3.49
N ALA A 17 -9.10 -4.35 2.33
CA ALA A 17 -8.22 -4.96 1.33
C ALA A 17 -7.23 -3.94 0.72
N PHE A 18 -7.64 -2.67 0.55
CA PHE A 18 -6.80 -1.57 0.05
C PHE A 18 -5.99 -0.88 1.15
N ALA A 19 -6.46 -0.86 2.39
CA ALA A 19 -5.75 -0.21 3.50
C ALA A 19 -4.54 -1.02 4.00
N THR A 20 -4.59 -2.36 3.88
CA THR A 20 -3.56 -3.22 4.48
C THR A 20 -2.14 -2.95 3.94
N PRO A 21 -1.90 -2.86 2.61
CA PRO A 21 -0.55 -2.57 2.09
C PRO A 21 -0.08 -1.17 2.47
N THR A 22 -0.98 -0.19 2.38
CA THR A 22 -0.70 1.23 2.64
C THR A 22 -0.30 1.47 4.11
N ILE A 23 -1.04 0.87 5.06
CA ILE A 23 -0.71 0.93 6.50
C ILE A 23 0.66 0.29 6.76
N VAL A 24 0.98 -0.82 6.08
CA VAL A 24 2.29 -1.48 6.21
C VAL A 24 3.43 -0.57 5.73
N HIS A 25 3.26 0.14 4.62
CA HIS A 25 4.30 1.06 4.10
C HIS A 25 4.51 2.26 5.03
N PHE A 26 3.43 2.90 5.50
CA PHE A 26 3.51 3.99 6.48
C PHE A 26 4.12 3.52 7.80
N GLY A 27 3.65 2.38 8.32
CA GLY A 27 4.18 1.78 9.54
C GLY A 27 5.67 1.45 9.41
N ALA A 28 6.10 0.91 8.27
CA ALA A 28 7.51 0.64 8.02
C ALA A 28 8.35 1.93 7.99
N ALA A 29 7.90 2.99 7.31
CA ALA A 29 8.61 4.28 7.27
C ALA A 29 8.73 4.92 8.66
N LEU A 30 7.66 4.88 9.47
CA LEU A 30 7.66 5.40 10.85
C LEU A 30 8.54 4.57 11.76
N LEU A 31 8.47 3.24 11.66
CA LEU A 31 9.31 2.33 12.43
C LEU A 31 10.79 2.52 12.09
N LEU A 32 11.16 2.67 10.81
CA LEU A 32 12.53 3.00 10.41
C LEU A 32 12.99 4.35 10.99
N SER A 33 12.11 5.36 10.99
CA SER A 33 12.43 6.68 11.55
C SER A 33 12.69 6.59 13.07
N ALA A 34 11.87 5.86 13.80
CA ALA A 34 12.06 5.61 15.23
C ALA A 34 13.33 4.79 15.49
N LEU A 35 13.53 3.72 14.71
CA LEU A 35 14.68 2.82 14.81
C LEU A 35 15.99 3.61 14.63
N LEU A 36 16.10 4.44 13.60
CA LEU A 36 17.32 5.23 13.35
C LEU A 36 17.56 6.33 14.38
N ARG A 37 16.54 6.76 15.12
CA ARG A 37 16.67 7.80 16.15
C ARG A 37 17.13 7.23 17.51
N ALA A 38 17.01 5.92 17.71
CA ALA A 38 17.47 5.29 18.94
C ALA A 38 19.00 5.41 19.10
N PRO A 39 19.50 5.62 20.33
CA PRO A 39 20.93 5.81 20.61
C PRO A 39 21.68 4.46 20.58
N TRP A 40 21.92 3.92 19.38
CA TRP A 40 22.67 2.68 19.22
C TRP A 40 24.14 2.85 19.56
N GLN A 41 24.69 1.90 20.33
CA GLN A 41 26.12 1.81 20.61
C GLN A 41 26.92 1.36 19.38
N THR A 42 26.29 0.65 18.45
CA THR A 42 26.88 0.17 17.20
C THR A 42 25.84 0.12 16.08
N ILE A 43 26.29 0.38 14.85
CA ILE A 43 25.42 0.33 13.66
C ILE A 43 24.97 -1.09 13.33
N THR A 44 25.70 -2.13 13.76
CA THR A 44 25.43 -3.52 13.37
C THR A 44 24.04 -4.01 13.77
N ILE A 45 23.59 -3.67 14.99
CA ILE A 45 22.27 -4.10 15.48
C ILE A 45 21.18 -3.36 14.70
N ALA A 46 21.30 -2.04 14.56
CA ALA A 46 20.37 -1.26 13.75
C ALA A 46 20.31 -1.78 12.31
N ALA A 47 21.46 -2.12 11.73
CA ALA A 47 21.59 -2.68 10.40
C ALA A 47 20.91 -4.02 10.23
N ALA A 48 21.07 -4.94 11.19
CA ALA A 48 20.37 -6.21 11.19
C ALA A 48 18.84 -6.00 11.24
N LEU A 49 18.37 -5.06 12.07
CA LEU A 49 16.94 -4.78 12.24
C LEU A 49 16.30 -4.19 10.98
N TRP A 50 16.88 -3.14 10.39
CA TRP A 50 16.32 -2.60 9.13
C TRP A 50 16.47 -3.60 7.98
N GLY A 51 17.53 -4.42 7.97
CA GLY A 51 17.70 -5.51 7.02
C GLY A 51 16.57 -6.53 7.08
N LEU A 52 16.25 -6.99 8.29
CA LEU A 52 15.13 -7.91 8.54
C LEU A 52 13.80 -7.32 8.07
N MET A 53 13.57 -6.02 8.32
CA MET A 53 12.40 -5.30 7.82
C MET A 53 12.36 -5.29 6.29
N GLY A 54 13.49 -5.03 5.64
CA GLY A 54 13.63 -5.09 4.18
C GLY A 54 13.28 -6.46 3.61
N PHE A 55 13.87 -7.53 4.15
CA PHE A 55 13.56 -8.90 3.70
C PHE A 55 12.09 -9.27 3.89
N SER A 56 11.51 -8.91 5.03
CA SER A 56 10.09 -9.12 5.33
C SER A 56 9.19 -8.37 4.34
N GLY A 57 9.55 -7.13 4.02
CA GLY A 57 8.83 -6.31 3.04
C GLY A 57 8.95 -6.82 1.61
N VAL A 58 10.12 -7.34 1.19
CA VAL A 58 10.29 -8.00 -0.12
C VAL A 58 9.37 -9.22 -0.21
N ALA A 59 9.35 -10.07 0.83
CA ALA A 59 8.48 -11.25 0.86
C ALA A 59 7.00 -10.84 0.73
N TYR A 60 6.57 -9.82 1.47
CA TYR A 60 5.21 -9.28 1.39
C TYR A 60 4.88 -8.75 -0.01
N ALA A 61 5.76 -7.91 -0.59
CA ALA A 61 5.56 -7.35 -1.93
C ALA A 61 5.46 -8.44 -3.01
N VAL A 62 6.25 -9.51 -2.90
CA VAL A 62 6.16 -10.66 -3.81
C VAL A 62 4.81 -11.39 -3.66
N ILE A 63 4.31 -11.54 -2.44
CA ILE A 63 2.98 -12.14 -2.20
C ILE A 63 1.88 -11.29 -2.83
N VAL A 64 1.91 -9.96 -2.63
CA VAL A 64 0.96 -9.02 -3.23
C VAL A 64 1.01 -9.08 -4.75
N ALA A 65 2.21 -9.04 -5.34
CA ALA A 65 2.40 -9.16 -6.79
C ALA A 65 1.83 -10.48 -7.35
N ARG A 66 2.05 -11.60 -6.66
CA ARG A 66 1.49 -12.90 -7.03
C ARG A 66 -0.04 -12.90 -6.96
N ARG A 67 -0.62 -12.25 -5.94
CA ARG A 67 -2.08 -12.13 -5.79
C ARG A 67 -2.68 -11.30 -6.91
N MET A 68 -2.09 -10.14 -7.23
CA MET A 68 -2.53 -9.26 -8.32
C MET A 68 -2.50 -9.98 -9.67
N ARG A 69 -1.43 -10.72 -9.99
CA ARG A 69 -1.34 -11.53 -11.22
C ARG A 69 -2.44 -12.59 -11.33
N LYS A 70 -2.81 -13.23 -10.22
CA LYS A 70 -3.85 -14.27 -10.21
C LYS A 70 -5.28 -13.72 -10.33
N GLN A 71 -5.51 -12.46 -9.94
CA GLN A 71 -6.82 -11.82 -9.95
C GLN A 71 -7.11 -11.01 -11.22
N ALA A 72 -6.24 -11.08 -12.24
CA ALA A 72 -6.26 -10.26 -13.47
C ALA A 72 -7.40 -10.58 -14.47
N VAL A 73 -8.64 -10.74 -13.98
CA VAL A 73 -9.86 -10.63 -14.80
C VAL A 73 -10.14 -9.15 -15.15
N TYR A 74 -9.60 -8.22 -14.37
CA TYR A 74 -9.53 -6.77 -14.66
C TYR A 74 -8.12 -6.45 -15.21
N GLN A 75 -8.01 -5.72 -16.32
CA GLN A 75 -6.71 -5.35 -16.89
C GLN A 75 -6.01 -4.36 -15.94
N PRO A 76 -4.91 -4.74 -15.28
CA PRO A 76 -4.19 -3.84 -14.40
C PRO A 76 -3.57 -2.73 -15.26
N GLN A 77 -3.80 -1.48 -14.89
CA GLN A 77 -3.12 -0.38 -15.58
C GLN A 77 -1.65 -0.35 -15.14
N PHE A 78 -0.78 0.25 -15.97
CA PHE A 78 0.66 0.35 -15.68
C PHE A 78 0.92 1.04 -14.34
N GLU A 79 0.10 2.02 -13.99
CA GLU A 79 0.18 2.77 -12.73
C GLU A 79 -0.01 1.87 -11.51
N ASP A 80 -1.00 0.98 -11.54
CA ASP A 80 -1.27 0.03 -10.44
C ASP A 80 -0.05 -0.85 -10.17
N TRP A 81 0.59 -1.34 -11.23
CA TRP A 81 1.80 -2.15 -11.12
C TRP A 81 2.99 -1.39 -10.57
N LEU A 82 3.16 -0.14 -11.01
CA LEU A 82 4.27 0.69 -10.58
C LEU A 82 4.16 0.97 -9.07
N PHE A 83 3.01 1.41 -8.60
CA PHE A 83 2.81 1.83 -7.21
C PHE A 83 2.52 0.68 -6.23
N HIS A 84 1.91 -0.44 -6.67
CA HIS A 84 1.60 -1.56 -5.77
C HIS A 84 2.66 -2.66 -5.77
N VAL A 85 3.57 -2.68 -6.75
CA VAL A 85 4.56 -3.76 -6.88
C VAL A 85 5.97 -3.24 -7.06
N VAL A 86 6.24 -2.47 -8.12
CA VAL A 86 7.62 -2.15 -8.52
C VAL A 86 8.29 -1.23 -7.49
N LEU A 87 7.65 -0.11 -7.14
CA LEU A 87 8.21 0.86 -6.19
C LEU A 87 8.34 0.31 -4.76
N PRO A 88 7.33 -0.37 -4.18
CA PRO A 88 7.50 -1.03 -2.88
C PRO A 88 8.61 -2.06 -2.89
N LEU A 89 8.70 -2.90 -3.93
CA LEU A 89 9.74 -3.92 -4.03
C LEU A 89 11.13 -3.30 -4.11
N ALA A 90 11.30 -2.24 -4.89
CA ALA A 90 12.55 -1.50 -4.97
C ALA A 90 12.94 -0.92 -3.61
N ALA A 91 12.00 -0.29 -2.90
CA ALA A 91 12.25 0.27 -1.57
C ALA A 91 12.70 -0.81 -0.57
N TYR A 92 11.96 -1.92 -0.50
CA TYR A 92 12.31 -3.02 0.41
C TYR A 92 13.60 -3.75 0.02
N ALA A 93 13.93 -3.84 -1.28
CA ALA A 93 15.21 -4.40 -1.73
C ALA A 93 16.39 -3.49 -1.36
N ILE A 94 16.28 -2.18 -1.56
CA ILE A 94 17.29 -1.21 -1.10
C ILE A 94 17.48 -1.36 0.42
N LEU A 95 16.38 -1.44 1.17
CA LEU A 95 16.42 -1.62 2.61
C LEU A 95 17.08 -2.94 3.04
N ALA A 96 16.79 -4.04 2.35
CA ALA A 96 17.36 -5.36 2.62
C ALA A 96 18.85 -5.46 2.28
N LEU A 97 19.32 -4.71 1.28
CA LEU A 97 20.70 -4.71 0.82
C LEU A 97 21.60 -3.69 1.56
N SER A 98 21.00 -2.63 2.10
CA SER A 98 21.72 -1.59 2.87
C SER A 98 22.59 -2.12 4.02
N PRO A 99 22.21 -3.17 4.80
CA PRO A 99 23.03 -3.71 5.87
C PRO A 99 24.41 -4.21 5.42
N PHE A 100 24.54 -4.75 4.20
CA PHE A 100 25.81 -5.29 3.70
C PHE A 100 26.86 -4.19 3.47
N ALA A 101 26.41 -2.97 3.18
CA ALA A 101 27.28 -1.81 3.06
C ALA A 101 27.54 -1.11 4.41
N ALA A 102 26.77 -1.39 5.46
CA ALA A 102 26.83 -0.66 6.73
C ALA A 102 28.18 -0.74 7.46
N PRO A 103 28.91 -1.89 7.49
CA PRO A 103 30.21 -1.97 8.16
C PRO A 103 31.32 -1.18 7.48
N SER A 104 31.29 -1.06 6.14
CA SER A 104 32.34 -0.42 5.35
C SER A 104 32.01 1.02 4.96
N ARG A 105 30.74 1.31 4.70
CA ARG A 105 30.24 2.57 4.14
C ARG A 105 28.94 2.99 4.84
N PRO A 106 29.01 3.36 6.14
CA PRO A 106 27.82 3.62 6.97
C PRO A 106 26.97 4.79 6.44
N ARG A 107 27.61 5.84 5.89
CA ARG A 107 26.89 6.99 5.31
C ARG A 107 26.04 6.57 4.12
N GLU A 108 26.61 5.85 3.16
CA GLU A 108 25.91 5.36 1.96
C GLU A 108 24.76 4.42 2.33
N SER A 109 24.99 3.53 3.31
CA SER A 109 23.96 2.64 3.85
C SER A 109 22.76 3.44 4.40
N LEU A 110 23.02 4.46 5.21
CA LEU A 110 21.96 5.33 5.76
C LEU A 110 21.23 6.14 4.69
N PHE A 111 21.91 6.60 3.63
CA PHE A 111 21.25 7.22 2.48
C PHE A 111 20.30 6.24 1.78
N GLY A 112 20.71 4.98 1.61
CA GLY A 112 19.85 3.92 1.08
C GLY A 112 18.61 3.68 1.94
N VAL A 113 18.77 3.58 3.26
CA VAL A 113 17.66 3.43 4.22
C VAL A 113 16.71 4.63 4.16
N GLY A 114 17.25 5.86 4.11
CA GLY A 114 16.46 7.09 3.98
C GLY A 114 15.69 7.16 2.66
N ALA A 115 16.32 6.79 1.54
CA ALA A 115 15.67 6.72 0.25
C ALA A 115 14.53 5.68 0.24
N ALA A 116 14.75 4.51 0.85
CA ALA A 116 13.72 3.48 0.99
C ALA A 116 12.54 3.98 1.83
N ALA A 117 12.79 4.65 2.95
CA ALA A 117 11.74 5.21 3.81
C ALA A 117 10.90 6.27 3.08
N LEU A 118 11.54 7.20 2.36
CA LEU A 118 10.84 8.21 1.55
C LEU A 118 10.03 7.59 0.42
N LEU A 119 10.58 6.57 -0.24
CA LEU A 119 9.88 5.89 -1.32
C LEU A 119 8.63 5.16 -0.81
N LEU A 120 8.74 4.43 0.31
CA LEU A 120 7.58 3.80 0.97
C LEU A 120 6.53 4.82 1.40
N LEU A 121 6.97 5.98 1.89
CA LEU A 121 6.07 7.07 2.27
C LEU A 121 5.31 7.61 1.06
N PHE A 122 6.02 7.90 -0.05
CA PHE A 122 5.41 8.42 -1.27
C PHE A 122 4.43 7.41 -1.88
N VAL A 123 4.80 6.14 -1.93
CA VAL A 123 3.93 5.04 -2.35
C VAL A 123 2.68 4.96 -1.47
N GLY A 124 2.84 5.02 -0.14
CA GLY A 124 1.72 5.02 0.79
C GLY A 124 0.78 6.20 0.57
N ILE A 125 1.31 7.40 0.32
CA ILE A 125 0.51 8.60 0.05
C ILE A 125 -0.27 8.45 -1.27
N HIS A 126 0.38 7.99 -2.35
CA HIS A 126 -0.27 7.78 -3.64
C HIS A 126 -1.37 6.72 -3.54
N ASN A 127 -1.08 5.56 -2.95
CA ASN A 127 -2.07 4.48 -2.77
C ASN A 127 -3.24 4.92 -1.87
N ALA A 128 -2.99 5.73 -0.84
CA ALA A 128 -4.05 6.29 0.00
C ALA A 128 -4.95 7.24 -0.79
N TRP A 129 -4.35 8.08 -1.64
CA TRP A 129 -5.09 9.00 -2.51
C TRP A 129 -5.93 8.26 -3.54
N ASP A 130 -5.36 7.24 -4.19
CA ASP A 130 -6.06 6.39 -5.15
C ASP A 130 -7.27 5.68 -4.52
N GLY A 131 -7.11 5.14 -3.30
CA GLY A 131 -8.22 4.56 -2.55
C GLY A 131 -9.36 5.55 -2.28
N VAL A 132 -9.05 6.78 -1.89
CA VAL A 132 -10.07 7.84 -1.70
C VAL A 132 -10.76 8.19 -3.01
N TYR A 133 -10.00 8.33 -4.10
CA TYR A 133 -10.54 8.59 -5.42
C TYR A 133 -11.54 7.49 -5.81
N TYR A 134 -11.14 6.22 -5.72
CA TYR A 134 -12.00 5.09 -6.03
C TYR A 134 -13.30 5.11 -5.22
N HIS A 135 -13.23 5.31 -3.90
CA HIS A 135 -14.42 5.37 -3.06
C HIS A 135 -15.36 6.54 -3.41
N VAL A 136 -14.85 7.71 -3.75
CA VAL A 136 -15.70 8.87 -4.09
C VAL A 136 -16.37 8.71 -5.45
N PHE A 137 -15.65 8.23 -6.46
CA PHE A 137 -16.15 8.16 -7.84
C PHE A 137 -17.04 6.95 -8.07
N VAL A 138 -16.73 5.80 -7.50
CA VAL A 138 -17.59 4.60 -7.62
C VAL A 138 -18.92 4.81 -6.90
N ASN A 139 -18.88 5.38 -5.69
CA ASN A 139 -20.09 5.60 -4.90
C ASN A 139 -21.02 6.66 -5.53
N LYS A 140 -20.47 7.63 -6.27
CA LYS A 140 -21.27 8.56 -7.10
C LYS A 140 -21.94 7.87 -8.28
N GLY A 141 -21.22 6.98 -8.97
CA GLY A 141 -21.75 6.23 -10.11
C GLY A 141 -22.94 5.35 -9.73
N ASP A 142 -22.84 4.63 -8.59
CA ASP A 142 -23.91 3.78 -8.09
C ASP A 142 -25.16 4.59 -7.71
N ALA A 143 -24.98 5.73 -7.04
CA ALA A 143 -26.09 6.63 -6.67
C ALA A 143 -26.82 7.21 -7.89
N ASP A 144 -26.08 7.56 -8.96
CA ASP A 144 -26.65 8.06 -10.20
C ASP A 144 -27.41 6.97 -10.99
N LEU A 145 -26.91 5.74 -10.96
CA LEU A 145 -27.57 4.58 -11.58
C LEU A 145 -28.87 4.20 -10.85
N GLU A 146 -28.89 4.21 -9.52
CA GLU A 146 -30.11 3.99 -8.74
C GLU A 146 -31.14 5.09 -8.99
N ARG A 147 -30.73 6.36 -8.99
CA ARG A 147 -31.61 7.50 -9.28
C ARG A 147 -32.23 7.42 -10.68
N ARG A 148 -31.46 6.96 -11.69
CA ARG A 148 -31.97 6.72 -13.06
C ARG A 148 -32.97 5.57 -13.10
N ARG A 149 -32.70 4.46 -12.40
CA ARG A 149 -33.59 3.30 -12.34
C ARG A 149 -34.94 3.66 -11.73
N ASP A 150 -34.95 4.42 -10.65
CA ASP A 150 -36.18 4.84 -9.96
C ASP A 150 -36.98 5.85 -10.79
N GLY A 151 -36.30 6.79 -11.48
CA GLY A 151 -36.94 7.72 -12.41
C GLY A 151 -37.58 7.04 -13.63
N THR A 152 -37.04 5.90 -14.09
CA THR A 152 -37.67 5.07 -15.14
C THR A 152 -38.80 4.18 -14.65
N SER A 153 -38.79 3.78 -13.37
CA SER A 153 -39.86 2.98 -12.76
C SER A 153 -41.13 3.81 -12.51
N GLY A 154 -40.97 5.06 -12.04
CA GLY A 154 -42.09 5.99 -11.82
C GLY A 154 -42.80 6.47 -13.10
N LYS A 155 -42.22 6.23 -14.28
CA LYS A 155 -42.84 6.54 -15.58
C LYS A 155 -43.69 5.40 -16.16
N LYS A 156 -43.75 4.23 -15.50
CA LYS A 156 -44.41 3.01 -16.03
C LYS A 156 -45.74 2.62 -15.37
N THR A 157 -46.34 3.51 -14.59
CA THR A 157 -47.72 3.31 -14.09
C THR A 157 -48.68 4.25 -14.81
N PRO A 158 -49.50 3.74 -15.77
CA PRO A 158 -50.68 4.45 -16.25
C PRO A 158 -51.76 4.54 -15.16
#